data_AF-A0A2G4HIE9-F1
#
_entry.id   AF-A0A2G4HIE9-F1
#
_cell.length_a   1.000
_cell.length_b   1.000
_cell.length_c   1.000
_cell.angle_alpha   90.00
_cell.angle_beta   90.00
_cell.angle_gamma   90.00
#
_symmetry.space_group_name_H-M   'P 1'
#
loop_
_entity.id
_entity.type
_entity.pdbx_description
1 polymer ?
#
loop_
_entity_poly.entity_id
_entity_poly.type
_entity_poly.pdbx_seq_one_letter_code
_entity_poly.pdbx_strand_id
1 'polypeptide(L)'
;MAGEIRAPDLVKVDIEGHAHKAGPGARASLAASRPIVIVASHCAVDAEGVHAILDPLGYCATRIVARLGRATGAIGHDFIFRPAGVSLLRTIGSVPPRC
;
A
#
# COMPACT_ATOMS: atom_id res chain seq x y z
N MET A 1 23.64 18.03 18.15
CA MET A 1 22.48 18.02 17.22
C MET A 1 21.87 16.64 17.27
N ALA A 2 20.59 16.51 17.61
CA ALA A 2 19.87 15.24 17.47
C ALA A 2 19.18 15.23 16.11
N GLY A 3 19.24 14.11 15.39
CA GLY A 3 18.53 13.94 14.12
C GLY A 3 17.02 13.86 14.35
N GLU A 4 16.24 14.58 13.56
CA GLU A 4 14.78 14.49 13.54
C GLU A 4 14.33 13.37 12.60
N ILE A 5 13.51 12.44 13.09
CA ILE A 5 12.83 11.46 12.23
C ILE A 5 11.45 12.00 11.91
N ARG A 6 11.23 12.33 10.63
CA ARG A 6 9.94 12.80 10.13
C ARG A 6 9.03 11.63 9.76
N ALA A 7 7.73 11.90 9.71
CA ALA A 7 6.76 10.94 9.18
C ALA A 7 7.10 10.58 7.71
N PRO A 8 6.91 9.32 7.29
CA PRO A 8 7.20 8.92 5.93
C PRO A 8 6.12 9.41 4.95
N ASP A 9 6.54 9.81 3.76
CA ASP A 9 5.64 10.01 2.61
C ASP A 9 5.43 8.70 1.82
N LEU A 10 6.38 7.77 1.94
CA LEU A 10 6.40 6.49 1.23
C LEU A 10 6.97 5.39 2.13
N VAL A 11 6.34 4.22 2.08
CA VAL A 11 6.80 3.00 2.73
C VAL A 11 6.89 1.90 1.68
N LYS A 12 8.07 1.29 1.53
CA LYS A 12 8.24 0.06 0.75
C LYS A 12 8.35 -1.12 1.70
N VAL A 13 7.54 -2.16 1.50
CA VAL A 13 7.56 -3.42 2.25
C VAL A 13 7.97 -4.54 1.29
N ASP A 14 9.12 -5.13 1.54
CA ASP A 14 9.66 -6.23 0.75
C ASP A 14 10.26 -7.24 1.73
N ILE A 15 9.39 -8.11 2.25
CA ILE A 15 9.73 -9.09 3.27
C ILE A 15 9.14 -10.42 2.83
N GLU A 16 10.00 -11.38 2.56
CA GLU A 16 9.62 -12.70 2.07
C GLU A 16 8.72 -13.44 3.08
N GLY A 17 7.46 -13.67 2.72
CA GLY A 17 6.49 -14.48 3.49
C GLY A 17 5.99 -13.86 4.80
N HIS A 18 6.30 -12.60 5.07
CA HIS A 18 6.03 -11.95 6.37
C HIS A 18 5.48 -10.54 6.26
N ALA A 19 5.17 -10.05 5.05
CA ALA A 19 4.67 -8.69 4.85
C ALA A 19 3.38 -8.43 5.68
N HIS A 20 2.51 -9.44 5.80
CA HIS A 20 1.31 -9.40 6.62
C HIS A 20 1.56 -9.22 8.13
N LYS A 21 2.75 -9.57 8.65
CA LYS A 21 3.10 -9.44 10.08
C LYS A 21 3.67 -8.08 10.43
N ALA A 22 4.16 -7.31 9.45
CA ALA A 22 4.72 -5.98 9.69
C ALA A 22 3.63 -4.91 9.91
N GLY A 23 2.47 -5.07 9.27
CA GLY A 23 1.41 -4.08 9.29
C GLY A 23 0.78 -3.77 10.66
N PRO A 24 0.57 -4.72 11.60
CA PRO A 24 0.00 -4.40 12.91
C PRO A 24 0.84 -3.42 13.72
N GLY A 25 2.17 -3.56 13.69
CA GLY A 25 3.09 -2.63 14.37
C GLY A 25 3.15 -1.25 13.73
N ALA A 26 2.88 -1.16 12.42
CA ALA A 26 2.88 0.10 11.68
C ALA A 26 1.51 0.77 11.59
N ARG A 27 0.42 0.12 12.06
CA ARG A 27 -0.96 0.57 11.83
C ARG A 27 -1.23 2.00 12.30
N ALA A 28 -0.78 2.37 13.49
CA ALA A 28 -0.96 3.71 14.03
C ALA A 28 -0.24 4.77 13.17
N SER A 29 0.99 4.49 12.75
CA SER A 29 1.77 5.37 11.87
C SER A 29 1.14 5.49 10.49
N LEU A 30 0.67 4.38 9.90
CA LEU A 30 0.00 4.35 8.59
C LEU A 30 -1.34 5.10 8.60
N ALA A 31 -2.07 5.03 9.72
CA ALA A 31 -3.31 5.78 9.92
C ALA A 31 -3.07 7.28 10.09
N ALA A 32 -2.00 7.66 10.81
CA ALA A 32 -1.68 9.06 11.09
C ALA A 32 -1.03 9.79 9.91
N SER A 33 -0.03 9.18 9.28
CA SER A 33 0.79 9.84 8.24
C SER A 33 0.30 9.57 6.82
N ARG A 34 -0.50 8.52 6.62
CA ARG A 34 -1.09 8.13 5.33
C ARG A 34 -0.09 8.16 4.15
N PRO A 35 1.07 7.49 4.24
CA PRO A 35 2.05 7.42 3.16
C PRO A 35 1.50 6.64 1.97
N ILE A 36 2.17 6.72 0.82
CA ILE A 36 2.03 5.69 -0.22
C ILE A 36 2.71 4.41 0.27
N VAL A 37 2.06 3.26 0.11
CA VAL A 37 2.67 1.97 0.48
C VAL A 37 2.88 1.13 -0.76
N ILE A 38 4.11 0.64 -0.97
CA ILE A 38 4.43 -0.33 -2.03
C ILE A 38 4.77 -1.65 -1.35
N VAL A 39 4.12 -2.73 -1.74
CA VAL A 39 4.32 -4.05 -1.15
C VAL A 39 4.69 -5.05 -2.23
N ALA A 40 5.84 -5.71 -2.08
CA ALA A 40 6.18 -6.88 -2.86
C ALA A 40 5.48 -8.10 -2.26
N SER A 41 4.59 -8.73 -3.04
CA SER A 41 3.86 -9.91 -2.60
C SER A 41 4.54 -11.19 -3.10
N HIS A 42 5.16 -11.92 -2.19
CA HIS A 42 5.86 -13.17 -2.49
C HIS A 42 4.94 -14.40 -2.38
N CYS A 43 3.76 -14.26 -1.79
CA CYS A 43 2.74 -15.31 -1.70
C CYS A 43 1.32 -14.74 -1.54
N ALA A 44 0.29 -15.56 -1.76
CA ALA A 44 -1.10 -15.12 -1.62
C ALA A 44 -1.43 -14.59 -0.20
N VAL A 45 -0.85 -15.22 0.83
CA VAL A 45 -1.04 -14.83 2.23
C VAL A 45 -0.54 -13.41 2.52
N ASP A 46 0.57 -13.01 1.89
CA ASP A 46 1.09 -11.65 2.04
C ASP A 46 0.15 -10.62 1.41
N ALA A 47 -0.37 -10.90 0.21
CA ALA A 47 -1.35 -10.02 -0.44
C ALA A 47 -2.61 -9.89 0.43
N GLU A 48 -3.24 -11.01 0.80
CA GLU A 48 -4.48 -11.01 1.59
C GLU A 48 -4.32 -10.34 2.95
N GLY A 49 -3.23 -10.65 3.66
CA GLY A 49 -2.97 -10.06 4.98
C GLY A 49 -2.72 -8.55 4.92
N VAL A 50 -2.00 -8.08 3.92
CA VAL A 50 -1.75 -6.64 3.71
C VAL A 50 -3.04 -5.90 3.36
N HIS A 51 -3.89 -6.47 2.51
CA HIS A 51 -5.22 -5.94 2.22
C HIS A 51 -6.08 -5.84 3.49
N ALA A 52 -6.11 -6.89 4.31
CA ALA A 52 -6.84 -6.90 5.57
C ALA A 52 -6.40 -5.79 6.56
N ILE A 53 -5.16 -5.30 6.43
CA ILE A 53 -4.63 -4.20 7.25
C ILE A 53 -4.93 -2.82 6.64
N LEU A 54 -4.75 -2.67 5.33
CA LEU A 54 -4.78 -1.38 4.64
C LEU A 54 -6.18 -0.97 4.17
N ASP A 55 -7.04 -1.93 3.81
CA ASP A 55 -8.41 -1.64 3.37
C ASP A 55 -9.23 -0.95 4.48
N PRO A 56 -9.17 -1.38 5.77
CA PRO A 56 -9.86 -0.66 6.85
C PRO A 56 -9.30 0.74 7.13
N LEU A 57 -8.09 1.06 6.67
CA LEU A 57 -7.50 2.39 6.76
C LEU A 57 -7.88 3.29 5.56
N GLY A 58 -8.70 2.77 4.65
CA GLY A 58 -9.17 3.48 3.46
C GLY A 58 -8.08 3.65 2.40
N TYR A 59 -7.21 2.66 2.24
CA TYR A 59 -6.29 2.60 1.10
C TYR A 59 -6.96 1.88 -0.07
N CYS A 60 -6.61 2.27 -1.29
CA CYS A 60 -6.97 1.53 -2.49
C CYS A 60 -5.70 0.98 -3.15
N ALA A 61 -5.74 -0.31 -3.47
CA ALA A 61 -4.63 -1.03 -4.07
C ALA A 61 -4.69 -0.95 -5.61
N THR A 62 -3.52 -0.83 -6.23
CA THR A 62 -3.34 -1.05 -7.67
C THR A 62 -2.20 -2.04 -7.84
N ARG A 63 -2.43 -3.10 -8.60
CA ARG A 63 -1.37 -4.05 -8.94
C ARG A 63 -0.37 -3.39 -9.89
N ILE A 64 0.91 -3.46 -9.55
CA ILE A 64 2.00 -3.05 -10.43
C ILE A 64 2.24 -4.20 -11.41
N VAL A 65 1.96 -3.96 -12.68
CA VAL A 65 2.18 -4.92 -13.76
C VAL A 65 3.42 -4.48 -14.52
N ALA A 66 4.54 -5.19 -14.36
CA ALA A 66 5.71 -4.96 -15.19
C ALA A 66 5.35 -5.30 -16.65
N ARG A 67 5.63 -4.40 -17.60
CA ARG A 67 5.34 -4.58 -19.03
C ARG A 67 6.30 -5.57 -19.72
N LEU A 68 6.64 -6.68 -19.07
CA LEU A 68 7.45 -7.76 -19.64
C LEU A 68 6.94 -9.10 -19.10
N GLY A 69 6.27 -9.87 -19.96
CA GLY A 69 5.92 -11.26 -19.69
C GLY A 69 4.58 -11.46 -18.98
N ARG A 70 3.68 -12.20 -19.62
CA ARG A 70 2.33 -12.53 -19.16
C ARG A 70 2.39 -13.55 -18.01
N ALA A 71 2.54 -13.10 -16.75
CA ALA A 71 2.30 -13.95 -15.58
C ALA A 71 0.81 -13.91 -15.22
N THR A 72 0.14 -15.06 -15.28
CA THR A 72 -1.32 -15.25 -15.15
C THR A 72 -1.77 -15.60 -13.72
N GLY A 73 -1.12 -15.10 -12.67
CA GLY A 73 -1.53 -15.40 -11.28
C GLY A 73 -1.16 -14.28 -10.31
N ALA A 74 -1.92 -14.11 -9.22
CA ALA A 74 -1.71 -13.05 -8.21
C ALA A 74 -0.40 -13.18 -7.39
N ILE A 75 0.35 -14.26 -7.59
CA ILE A 75 1.60 -14.58 -6.88
C ILE A 75 2.77 -13.86 -7.56
N GLY A 76 3.60 -13.16 -6.78
CA GLY A 76 4.78 -12.46 -7.30
C GLY A 76 4.49 -11.10 -7.93
N HIS A 77 3.40 -10.44 -7.52
CA HIS A 77 3.08 -9.09 -7.98
C HIS A 77 3.25 -8.06 -6.87
N ASP A 78 3.85 -6.93 -7.23
CA ASP A 78 3.91 -5.79 -6.35
C ASP A 78 2.58 -5.03 -6.40
N PHE A 79 2.18 -4.45 -5.28
CA PHE A 79 1.01 -3.60 -5.15
C PHE A 79 1.40 -2.22 -4.69
N ILE A 80 0.76 -1.20 -5.26
CA ILE A 80 0.81 0.16 -4.72
C ILE A 80 -0.54 0.48 -4.06
N PHE A 81 -0.49 0.79 -2.78
CA PHE A 81 -1.63 1.23 -1.98
C PHE A 81 -1.57 2.74 -1.84
N ARG A 82 -2.65 3.40 -2.24
CA ARG A 82 -2.81 4.84 -2.10
C ARG A 82 -3.90 5.16 -1.08
N PRO A 83 -3.69 6.13 -0.20
CA PRO A 83 -4.73 6.59 0.70
C PRO A 83 -5.89 7.21 -0.10
N ALA A 84 -7.13 6.73 0.08
CA ALA A 84 -8.31 7.28 -0.58
C ALA A 84 -8.55 8.73 -0.11
N GLY A 85 -8.52 9.70 -1.02
CA GLY A 85 -8.68 11.13 -0.70
C GLY A 85 -7.41 11.98 -0.85
N VAL A 86 -6.28 11.43 -1.31
CA VAL A 86 -5.20 12.26 -1.88
C VAL A 86 -5.64 12.72 -3.27
N SER A 87 -6.54 13.70 -3.30
CA SER A 87 -6.88 14.41 -4.53
C SER A 87 -5.68 15.27 -4.91
N LEU A 88 -4.90 14.81 -5.89
CA LEU A 88 -3.87 15.63 -6.52
C LEU A 88 -4.46 16.66 -7.52
N LEU A 89 -5.78 16.82 -7.57
CA LEU A 89 -6.44 17.87 -8.35
C LEU A 89 -7.69 18.39 -7.64
N ARG A 90 -7.63 19.64 -7.18
CA ARG A 90 -8.81 20.51 -7.04
C ARG A 90 -9.46 20.64 -8.43
N THR A 91 -10.28 19.68 -8.83
CA THR A 91 -11.23 19.86 -9.93
C THR A 91 -12.60 19.44 -9.43
N ILE A 92 -13.53 20.37 -9.56
CA ILE A 92 -14.92 20.28 -9.14
C ILE A 92 -15.57 19.09 -9.86
N GLY A 93 -16.18 18.17 -9.10
CA GLY A 93 -17.25 17.31 -9.62
C GLY A 93 -16.90 15.87 -10.05
N SER A 94 -15.97 15.17 -9.42
CA SER A 94 -15.87 13.71 -9.62
C SER A 94 -16.21 12.94 -8.34
N VAL A 95 -17.24 12.10 -8.44
CA VAL A 95 -17.60 11.06 -7.47
C VAL A 95 -16.32 10.28 -7.08
N PRO A 96 -16.06 10.02 -5.79
CA PRO A 96 -14.90 9.25 -5.39
C PRO A 96 -14.93 7.89 -6.08
N PRO A 97 -13.78 7.38 -6.58
CA PRO A 97 -13.73 6.04 -7.12
C PRO A 97 -14.15 5.09 -6.00
N ARG A 98 -15.27 4.41 -6.21
CA ARG A 98 -15.61 3.23 -5.43
C ARG A 98 -14.62 2.16 -5.86
N CYS A 99 -13.65 1.94 -4.99
CA CYS A 99 -13.21 0.59 -4.67
C CYS A 99 -14.49 -0.13 -4.15
#